data_AF-A0A2G4YMI8-F1
#
_entry.id   AF-A0A2G4YMI8-F1
#
_cell.length_a   1.000
_cell.length_b   1.000
_cell.length_c   1.000
_cell.angle_alpha   90.00
_cell.angle_beta   90.00
_cell.angle_gamma   90.00
#
_symmetry.space_group_name_H-M   'P 1'
#
loop_
_entity.id
_entity.type
_entity.pdbx_description
1 polymer ?
#
loop_
_entity_poly.entity_id
_entity_poly.type
_entity_poly.pdbx_seq_one_letter_code
_entity_poly.pdbx_strand_id
1 'polypeptide(L)'
;MKNYMTPALFAAAFISVGTVAHAADLKNMDAVSYTLYVETEEATKTVVIGPNETIKDICVDCYIAIEDNDSDISIATEPKLVIKNGQLVIEE
;
A
#
# COMPACT_ATOMS: atom_id res chain seq x y z
N MET A 1 30.64 57.60 1.46
CA MET A 1 29.38 56.87 1.18
C MET A 1 29.75 55.41 0.93
N LYS A 2 29.49 54.51 1.89
CA LYS A 2 29.76 53.08 1.76
C LYS A 2 28.44 52.34 2.01
N ASN A 3 27.78 51.98 0.93
CA ASN A 3 26.55 51.18 0.97
C ASN A 3 26.97 49.71 1.05
N TYR A 4 26.94 49.13 2.25
CA TYR A 4 27.07 47.69 2.42
C TYR A 4 25.69 47.07 2.16
N MET A 5 25.56 46.48 0.99
CA MET A 5 24.37 45.75 0.55
C MET A 5 24.42 44.36 1.20
N THR A 6 23.62 44.15 2.25
CA THR A 6 23.47 42.85 2.91
C THR A 6 22.62 41.93 2.03
N PRO A 7 23.10 40.75 1.60
CA PRO A 7 22.23 39.79 0.94
C PRO A 7 21.36 39.10 2.00
N ALA A 8 20.04 39.31 1.92
CA ALA A 8 19.08 38.54 2.71
C ALA A 8 19.02 37.11 2.14
N LEU A 9 19.52 36.13 2.89
CA LEU A 9 19.29 34.72 2.61
C LEU A 9 17.80 34.43 2.86
N PHE A 10 17.04 34.21 1.77
CA PHE A 10 15.73 33.56 1.85
C PHE A 10 15.96 32.06 2.05
N ALA A 11 15.80 31.58 3.28
CA ALA A 11 15.67 30.15 3.55
C ALA A 11 14.23 29.73 3.22
N ALA A 12 14.03 29.11 2.05
CA ALA A 12 12.77 28.46 1.72
C ALA A 12 12.64 27.19 2.56
N ALA A 13 11.78 27.21 3.58
CA ALA A 13 11.38 26.02 4.30
C ALA A 13 10.46 25.18 3.42
N PHE A 14 10.99 24.13 2.81
CA PHE A 14 10.19 23.09 2.17
C PHE A 14 9.49 22.28 3.27
N ILE A 15 8.22 22.56 3.50
CA ILE A 15 7.35 21.70 4.32
C ILE A 15 7.08 20.46 3.47
N SER A 16 7.85 19.39 3.71
CA SER A 16 7.55 18.07 3.17
C SER A 16 6.26 17.58 3.82
N VAL A 17 5.14 17.80 3.14
CA VAL A 17 3.85 17.22 3.50
C VAL A 17 3.97 15.73 3.25
N GLY A 18 4.39 14.97 4.27
CA GLY A 18 4.37 13.52 4.22
C GLY A 18 2.93 13.06 4.04
N THR A 19 2.62 12.44 2.92
CA THR A 19 1.39 11.67 2.78
C THR A 19 1.45 10.55 3.81
N VAL A 20 0.53 10.54 4.76
CA VAL A 20 0.32 9.38 5.63
C VAL A 20 -0.18 8.27 4.73
N ALA A 21 0.74 7.38 4.34
CA ALA A 21 0.41 6.12 3.73
C ALA A 21 -0.23 5.24 4.80
N HIS A 22 -1.23 4.51 4.38
CA HIS A 22 -2.39 4.18 5.17
C HIS A 22 -2.69 2.73 4.67
N ALA A 23 -2.92 1.78 5.58
CA ALA A 23 -2.75 0.35 5.31
C ALA A 23 -3.95 -0.28 4.60
N ALA A 24 -3.70 -1.11 3.60
CA ALA A 24 -4.74 -1.79 2.85
C ALA A 24 -5.52 -2.79 3.72
N ASP A 25 -6.82 -2.88 3.49
CA ASP A 25 -7.65 -3.98 3.98
C ASP A 25 -7.91 -4.98 2.85
N LEU A 26 -7.95 -6.27 3.14
CA LEU A 26 -8.24 -7.33 2.17
C LEU A 26 -9.36 -8.24 2.65
N LYS A 27 -10.40 -8.40 1.84
CA LYS A 27 -11.49 -9.35 2.09
C LYS A 27 -11.56 -10.43 1.02
N ASN A 28 -11.58 -11.68 1.43
CA ASN A 28 -11.90 -12.78 0.53
C ASN A 28 -13.42 -12.93 0.42
N MET A 29 -13.99 -12.74 -0.77
CA MET A 29 -15.44 -12.92 -1.01
C MET A 29 -15.78 -14.33 -1.51
N ASP A 30 -14.78 -15.15 -1.80
CA ASP A 30 -14.97 -16.51 -2.30
C ASP A 30 -15.11 -17.51 -1.16
N ALA A 31 -15.67 -18.68 -1.49
CA ALA A 31 -15.89 -19.78 -0.55
C ALA A 31 -14.67 -20.71 -0.39
N VAL A 32 -13.50 -20.29 -0.88
CA VAL A 32 -12.24 -21.04 -0.81
C VAL A 32 -11.15 -20.18 -0.14
N SER A 33 -10.12 -20.81 0.43
CA SER A 33 -8.96 -20.11 0.98
C SER A 33 -7.94 -19.77 -0.11
N TYR A 34 -7.16 -18.72 0.11
CA TYR A 34 -6.03 -18.35 -0.74
C TYR A 34 -4.76 -18.17 0.09
N THR A 35 -3.63 -18.56 -0.48
CA THR A 35 -2.31 -18.14 -0.02
C THR A 35 -1.92 -16.88 -0.80
N LEU A 36 -1.39 -15.88 -0.10
CA LEU A 36 -1.03 -14.59 -0.63
C LEU A 36 0.47 -14.36 -0.41
N TYR A 37 1.14 -13.90 -1.45
CA TYR A 37 2.47 -13.31 -1.36
C TYR A 37 2.32 -11.80 -1.16
N VAL A 38 2.81 -11.30 -0.03
CA VAL A 38 2.81 -9.87 0.29
C VAL A 38 4.26 -9.40 0.33
N GLU A 39 4.63 -8.55 -0.61
CA GLU A 39 5.95 -7.96 -0.71
C GLU A 39 5.89 -6.47 -0.36
N THR A 40 6.79 -6.06 0.53
CA THR A 40 7.03 -4.67 0.94
C THR A 40 8.49 -4.35 0.66
N GLU A 41 8.90 -3.08 0.79
CA GLU A 41 10.31 -2.70 0.67
C GLU A 41 11.23 -3.44 1.67
N GLU A 42 10.69 -3.81 2.84
CA GLU A 42 11.47 -4.41 3.93
C GLU A 42 11.49 -5.94 3.87
N ALA A 43 10.39 -6.56 3.42
CA ALA A 43 10.21 -7.99 3.51
C ALA A 43 9.13 -8.53 2.57
N THR A 44 9.30 -9.81 2.22
CA THR A 44 8.27 -10.65 1.61
C THR A 44 7.73 -11.62 2.67
N LYS A 45 6.41 -11.72 2.78
CA LYS A 45 5.72 -12.66 3.67
C LYS A 45 4.63 -13.41 2.92
N THR A 46 4.32 -14.60 3.42
CA THR A 46 3.18 -15.40 2.95
C THR A 46 2.06 -15.32 3.97
N VAL A 47 0.83 -15.05 3.51
CA VAL A 47 -0.35 -14.91 4.36
C VAL A 47 -1.45 -15.81 3.80
N VAL A 48 -2.11 -16.58 4.65
CA VAL A 48 -3.30 -17.36 4.24
C VAL A 48 -4.54 -16.59 4.65
N ILE A 49 -5.45 -16.37 3.70
CA ILE A 49 -6.79 -15.81 3.95
C ILE A 49 -7.83 -16.91 3.72
N GLY A 50 -8.63 -17.18 4.75
CA GLY A 50 -9.72 -18.14 4.73
C GLY A 50 -10.92 -17.68 3.90
N PRO A 51 -11.90 -18.57 3.66
CA PRO A 51 -13.11 -18.23 2.91
C PRO A 51 -13.94 -17.20 3.67
N ASN A 52 -14.45 -16.19 2.97
CA ASN A 52 -15.24 -15.09 3.56
C ASN A 52 -14.51 -14.29 4.67
N GLU A 53 -13.19 -14.42 4.78
CA GLU A 53 -12.39 -13.75 5.81
C GLU A 53 -12.05 -12.30 5.40
N THR A 54 -11.74 -11.47 6.39
CA THR A 54 -11.19 -10.12 6.19
C THR A 54 -9.93 -9.96 7.02
N ILE A 55 -8.84 -9.58 6.36
CA ILE A 55 -7.57 -9.20 6.97
C ILE A 55 -7.51 -7.67 6.94
N LYS A 56 -7.32 -7.07 8.11
CA LYS A 56 -7.13 -5.63 8.24
C LYS A 56 -5.66 -5.27 8.21
N ASP A 57 -5.36 -4.07 7.71
CA ASP A 57 -4.02 -3.49 7.72
C ASP A 57 -2.95 -4.47 7.16
N ILE A 58 -3.25 -5.15 6.05
CA ILE A 58 -2.42 -6.24 5.53
C ILE A 58 -1.01 -5.74 5.16
N CYS A 59 -0.93 -4.55 4.55
CA CYS A 59 0.32 -3.84 4.24
C CYS A 59 0.06 -2.39 3.77
N VAL A 60 1.13 -1.58 3.80
CA VAL A 60 1.24 -0.25 3.20
C VAL A 60 2.33 -0.34 2.12
N ASP A 61 2.16 0.38 1.00
CA ASP A 61 3.16 0.48 -0.08
C ASP A 61 3.75 -0.89 -0.46
N CYS A 62 2.87 -1.77 -0.91
CA CYS A 62 3.14 -3.18 -1.05
C CYS A 62 2.60 -3.76 -2.35
N TYR A 63 3.15 -4.90 -2.72
CA TYR A 63 2.65 -5.76 -3.77
C TYR A 63 1.98 -6.99 -3.14
N ILE A 64 0.81 -7.35 -3.64
CA ILE A 64 0.08 -8.55 -3.21
C ILE A 64 -0.18 -9.41 -4.43
N ALA A 65 0.13 -10.71 -4.36
CA ALA A 65 -0.23 -11.70 -5.36
C ALA A 65 -0.89 -12.93 -4.73
N ILE A 66 -1.81 -13.56 -5.44
CA ILE A 66 -2.36 -14.87 -5.06
C ILE A 66 -1.39 -15.96 -5.52
N GLU A 67 -1.02 -16.88 -4.63
CA GLU A 67 -0.20 -18.05 -4.98
C GLU A 67 -0.88 -18.92 -6.05
N ASP A 68 -0.08 -19.43 -6.99
CA ASP A 68 -0.52 -20.29 -8.09
C ASP A 68 -1.58 -19.66 -9.02
N ASN A 69 -1.67 -18.33 -9.06
CA ASN A 69 -2.57 -17.59 -9.94
C ASN A 69 -1.89 -16.32 -10.49
N ASP A 70 -2.24 -15.92 -11.70
CA ASP A 70 -1.75 -14.69 -12.35
C ASP A 70 -2.55 -13.45 -11.89
N SER A 71 -2.91 -13.39 -10.60
CA SER A 71 -3.64 -12.26 -10.03
C SER A 71 -2.83 -11.56 -8.95
N ASP A 72 -2.46 -10.32 -9.27
CA ASP A 72 -1.63 -9.47 -8.44
C ASP A 72 -2.06 -8.00 -8.47
N ILE A 73 -1.62 -7.24 -7.48
CA ILE A 73 -1.84 -5.80 -7.41
C ILE A 73 -0.75 -5.09 -6.62
N SER A 74 -0.31 -3.93 -7.14
CA SER A 74 0.53 -2.98 -6.40
C SER A 74 -0.34 -1.92 -5.72
N ILE A 75 -0.11 -1.74 -4.43
CA ILE A 75 -0.78 -0.77 -3.57
C ILE A 75 0.23 0.33 -3.26
N ALA A 76 -0.08 1.57 -3.62
CA ALA A 76 0.72 2.75 -3.29
C ALA A 76 0.02 3.71 -2.31
N THR A 77 -1.22 3.39 -1.93
CA THR A 77 -2.15 4.28 -1.25
C THR A 77 -3.31 3.43 -0.77
N GLU A 78 -3.91 3.72 0.39
CA GLU A 78 -4.86 2.87 1.15
C GLU A 78 -6.11 2.44 0.34
N PRO A 79 -6.13 1.22 -0.24
CA PRO A 79 -7.28 0.68 -0.93
C PRO A 79 -8.03 -0.32 -0.05
N LYS A 80 -9.32 -0.48 -0.33
CA LYS A 80 -10.03 -1.70 0.07
C LYS A 80 -9.88 -2.71 -1.05
N LEU A 81 -9.32 -3.87 -0.74
CA LEU A 81 -9.16 -4.95 -1.69
C LEU A 81 -10.15 -6.06 -1.42
N VAL A 82 -10.61 -6.70 -2.48
CA VAL A 82 -11.36 -7.95 -2.37
C VAL A 82 -10.78 -9.02 -3.29
N ILE A 83 -10.83 -10.28 -2.85
CA ILE A 83 -10.67 -11.44 -3.72
C ILE A 83 -12.06 -11.86 -4.17
N LYS A 84 -12.30 -11.89 -5.47
CA LYS A 84 -13.57 -12.31 -6.06
C LYS A 84 -13.33 -13.12 -7.32
N ASN A 85 -13.90 -14.31 -7.38
CA ASN A 85 -13.67 -15.29 -8.43
C ASN A 85 -12.17 -15.58 -8.65
N GLY A 86 -11.39 -15.65 -7.56
CA GLY A 86 -9.95 -15.86 -7.59
C GLY A 86 -9.14 -14.69 -8.14
N GLN A 87 -9.69 -13.47 -8.18
CA GLN A 87 -8.97 -12.28 -8.61
C GLN A 87 -8.93 -11.21 -7.52
N LEU A 88 -7.76 -10.60 -7.32
CA LEU A 88 -7.58 -9.38 -6.56
C LEU A 88 -8.18 -8.20 -7.34
N VAL A 89 -9.10 -7.48 -6.72
CA VAL A 89 -9.70 -6.26 -7.26
C VAL A 89 -9.78 -5.17 -6.19
N ILE A 90 -9.69 -3.90 -6.61
CA ILE A 90 -9.93 -2.75 -5.74
C ILE A 90 -11.45 -2.56 -5.62
N GLU A 91 -11.93 -2.46 -4.39
CA GLU A 91 -13.30 -2.07 -4.05
C GLU A 91 -13.37 -0.53 -4.05
N GLU A 92 -14.19 0.03 -4.96
CA GLU A 92 -14.47 1.48 -5.05
C GLU A 92 -15.29 2.02 -3.87
#